data_AF-A0A8F1B8H0-F1
#
_entry.id   AF-A0A8F1B8H0-F1
#
_cell.length_a   1.000
_cell.length_b   1.000
_cell.length_c   1.000
_cell.angle_alpha   90.00
_cell.angle_beta   90.00
_cell.angle_gamma   90.00
#
_symmetry.space_group_name_H-M   'P 1'
#
loop_
_entity.id
_entity.type
_entity.pdbx_description
1 polymer ?
#
loop_
_entity_poly.entity_id
_entity_poly.type
_entity_poly.pdbx_seq_one_letter_code
_entity_poly.pdbx_strand_id
1 'polypeptide(L)'
;MKFNKQHLIELIQYSNLLASEGKSLFKTDPEKNRQFIKSMVVISDGIYWENRQNFLNLLEKFLDGKIDGEEFTSSFFKIWRSNRDLARVYAKDIKLIQDFQFNPKTIGFSSLTAQLFSVCDSFVLVENEKDLEYLNEVGGLDEDSLRYFVKKYYLEMKEYD
;
A
#
# COMPACT_ATOMS: atom_id res chain seq x y z
N MET A 1 -10.27 -13.84 -9.75
CA MET A 1 -9.74 -14.42 -8.50
C MET A 1 -10.91 -14.76 -7.59
N LYS A 2 -10.95 -15.94 -6.95
CA LYS A 2 -11.99 -16.30 -5.97
C LYS A 2 -11.37 -16.27 -4.57
N PHE A 3 -11.72 -15.26 -3.78
CA PHE A 3 -11.26 -15.14 -2.40
C PHE A 3 -11.94 -16.21 -1.54
N ASN A 4 -11.16 -17.07 -0.90
CA ASN A 4 -11.68 -18.10 0.02
C ASN A 4 -11.30 -17.73 1.47
N LYS A 5 -12.26 -17.12 2.16
CA LYS A 5 -12.12 -16.67 3.54
C LYS A 5 -11.78 -17.82 4.50
N GLN A 6 -12.44 -18.98 4.35
CA GLN A 6 -12.24 -20.14 5.22
C GLN A 6 -10.81 -20.68 5.09
N HIS A 7 -10.31 -20.76 3.85
CA HIS A 7 -8.93 -21.16 3.58
C HIS A 7 -7.91 -20.20 4.21
N LEU A 8 -8.14 -18.89 4.14
CA LEU A 8 -7.27 -17.91 4.80
C LEU A 8 -7.24 -18.11 6.32
N ILE A 9 -8.40 -18.37 6.95
CA ILE A 9 -8.47 -18.65 8.39
C ILE A 9 -7.60 -19.87 8.77
N GLU A 10 -7.69 -20.95 7.99
CA GLU A 10 -6.87 -22.16 8.20
C GLU A 10 -5.38 -21.87 8.07
N LEU A 11 -4.98 -21.04 7.09
CA LEU A 11 -3.60 -20.60 6.92
C LEU A 11 -3.10 -19.74 8.08
N ILE A 12 -3.93 -18.84 8.62
CA ILE A 12 -3.59 -18.03 9.80
C ILE A 12 -3.40 -18.92 11.03
N GLN A 13 -4.32 -19.86 11.27
CA GLN A 13 -4.22 -20.82 12.38
C GLN A 13 -2.93 -21.63 12.28
N TYR A 14 -2.62 -22.15 11.10
CA TYR A 14 -1.39 -22.91 10.87
C TYR A 14 -0.13 -22.06 11.06
N SER A 15 -0.13 -20.83 10.55
CA SER A 15 0.96 -19.88 10.76
C SER A 15 1.18 -19.55 12.24
N ASN A 16 0.10 -19.34 12.99
CA ASN A 16 0.15 -19.06 14.43
C ASN A 16 0.67 -20.26 15.24
N LEU A 17 0.26 -21.49 14.88
CA LEU A 17 0.80 -22.70 15.48
C LEU A 17 2.32 -22.81 15.25
N LEU A 18 2.78 -22.64 14.01
CA LEU A 18 4.22 -22.64 13.69
C LEU A 18 4.98 -21.57 14.48
N ALA A 19 4.43 -20.35 14.56
CA ALA A 19 5.06 -19.26 15.32
C ALA A 19 5.19 -19.59 16.81
N SER A 20 4.20 -20.28 17.41
CA SER A 20 4.27 -20.72 18.80
C SER A 20 5.39 -21.76 19.05
N GLU A 21 5.81 -22.47 18.00
CA GLU A 21 6.95 -23.40 18.02
C GLU A 21 8.28 -22.73 17.61
N GLY A 22 8.31 -21.40 17.44
CA GLY A 22 9.48 -20.67 16.96
C GLY A 22 9.79 -20.89 15.47
N LYS A 23 8.85 -21.42 14.70
CA LYS A 23 8.97 -21.67 13.26
C LYS A 23 8.26 -20.59 12.45
N SER A 24 8.67 -20.42 11.20
CA SER A 24 8.03 -19.48 10.26
C SER A 24 7.35 -20.24 9.13
N LEU A 25 6.12 -19.86 8.78
CA LEU A 25 5.39 -20.43 7.63
C LEU A 25 6.23 -20.40 6.35
N PHE A 26 6.91 -19.28 6.08
CA PHE A 26 7.78 -19.11 4.92
C PHE A 26 8.85 -20.21 4.77
N LYS A 27 9.53 -20.57 5.87
CA LYS A 27 10.58 -21.60 5.86
C LYS A 27 10.02 -23.02 5.94
N THR A 28 8.92 -23.23 6.68
CA THR A 28 8.39 -24.56 6.97
C THR A 28 7.51 -25.07 5.83
N ASP A 29 6.68 -24.22 5.24
CA ASP A 29 5.77 -24.58 4.15
C ASP A 29 5.67 -23.42 3.14
N PRO A 30 6.65 -23.31 2.21
CA PRO A 30 6.69 -22.23 1.23
C PRO A 30 5.45 -22.16 0.32
N GLU A 31 4.79 -23.29 0.07
CA GLU A 31 3.59 -23.34 -0.76
C GLU A 31 2.38 -22.75 -0.02
N LYS A 32 2.13 -23.16 1.22
CA LYS A 32 1.11 -22.50 2.05
C LYS A 32 1.44 -21.04 2.30
N ASN A 33 2.71 -20.68 2.42
CA ASN A 33 3.12 -19.28 2.51
C ASN A 33 2.75 -18.48 1.25
N ARG A 34 2.94 -19.03 0.04
CA ARG A 34 2.50 -18.38 -1.20
C ARG A 34 0.99 -18.19 -1.24
N GLN A 35 0.21 -19.20 -0.81
CA GLN A 35 -1.24 -19.10 -0.74
C GLN A 35 -1.71 -18.06 0.29
N PHE A 36 -1.01 -17.99 1.43
CA PHE A 36 -1.24 -16.99 2.46
C PHE A 36 -0.99 -15.58 1.93
N ILE A 37 0.17 -15.34 1.30
CA ILE A 37 0.49 -14.04 0.69
C ILE A 37 -0.56 -13.65 -0.35
N LYS A 38 -0.94 -14.55 -1.26
CA LYS A 38 -1.97 -14.28 -2.27
C LYS A 38 -3.29 -13.86 -1.64
N SER A 39 -3.70 -14.52 -0.56
CA SER A 39 -4.93 -14.19 0.17
C SER A 39 -4.82 -12.85 0.89
N MET A 40 -3.65 -12.54 1.47
CA MET A 40 -3.37 -11.27 2.14
C MET A 40 -3.29 -10.07 1.20
N VAL A 41 -2.93 -10.28 -0.08
CA VAL A 41 -3.03 -9.23 -1.10
C VAL A 41 -4.49 -8.79 -1.27
N VAL A 42 -5.45 -9.72 -1.26
CA VAL A 42 -6.88 -9.40 -1.38
C VAL A 42 -7.37 -8.59 -0.18
N ILE A 43 -6.92 -8.95 1.02
CA ILE A 43 -7.23 -8.21 2.24
C ILE A 43 -6.65 -6.79 2.16
N SER A 44 -5.40 -6.68 1.72
CA SER A 44 -4.71 -5.39 1.57
C SER A 44 -5.42 -4.51 0.55
N ASP A 45 -5.80 -5.06 -0.60
CA ASP A 45 -6.60 -4.36 -1.62
C ASP A 45 -7.88 -3.77 -1.02
N GLY A 46 -8.64 -4.54 -0.24
CA GLY A 46 -9.82 -4.05 0.47
C GLY A 46 -9.50 -2.90 1.44
N ILE A 47 -8.52 -3.08 2.32
CA ILE A 47 -8.15 -2.10 3.36
C ILE A 47 -7.73 -0.76 2.73
N TYR A 48 -6.84 -0.79 1.74
CA TYR A 48 -6.38 0.44 1.10
C TYR A 48 -7.53 1.11 0.33
N TRP A 49 -8.40 0.32 -0.31
CA TRP A 49 -9.55 0.85 -1.06
C TRP A 49 -10.62 1.48 -0.17
N GLU A 50 -10.85 0.96 1.04
CA GLU A 50 -11.72 1.60 2.03
C GLU A 50 -11.23 3.01 2.40
N ASN A 51 -9.92 3.23 2.36
CA ASN A 51 -9.29 4.54 2.57
C ASN A 51 -9.05 5.33 1.27
N ARG A 52 -9.57 4.89 0.11
CA ARG A 52 -9.29 5.53 -1.19
C ARG A 52 -9.61 7.02 -1.23
N GLN A 53 -10.66 7.46 -0.55
CA GLN A 53 -11.06 8.87 -0.50
C GLN A 53 -10.00 9.74 0.19
N ASN A 54 -9.31 9.20 1.20
CA ASN A 54 -8.21 9.90 1.83
C ASN A 54 -7.01 10.06 0.88
N PHE A 55 -6.73 9.03 0.07
CA PHE A 55 -5.73 9.14 -1.00
C PHE A 55 -6.16 10.18 -2.05
N LEU A 56 -7.36 10.03 -2.64
CA LEU A 56 -7.86 10.93 -3.68
C LEU A 56 -7.85 12.40 -3.25
N ASN A 57 -8.33 12.70 -2.03
CA ASN A 57 -8.32 14.05 -1.48
C ASN A 57 -6.89 14.60 -1.30
N LEU A 58 -5.94 13.77 -0.89
CA LEU A 58 -4.55 14.19 -0.74
C LEU A 58 -3.90 14.47 -2.10
N LEU A 59 -4.12 13.58 -3.07
CA LEU A 59 -3.60 13.73 -4.43
C LEU A 59 -4.18 14.98 -5.10
N GLU A 60 -5.47 15.23 -4.94
CA GLU A 60 -6.13 16.43 -5.47
C GLU A 60 -5.57 17.72 -4.85
N LYS A 61 -5.41 17.76 -3.51
CA LYS A 61 -4.79 18.93 -2.85
C LYS A 61 -3.39 19.21 -3.38
N PHE A 62 -2.59 18.16 -3.57
CA PHE A 62 -1.27 18.31 -4.15
C PHE A 62 -1.41 18.85 -5.57
N LEU A 63 -2.14 18.19 -6.47
CA LEU A 63 -2.31 18.62 -7.88
C LEU A 63 -2.85 20.05 -8.05
N ASP A 64 -3.70 20.51 -7.14
CA ASP A 64 -4.24 21.88 -7.11
C ASP A 64 -3.24 22.93 -6.60
N GLY A 65 -2.04 22.52 -6.16
CA GLY A 65 -1.04 23.41 -5.57
C GLY A 65 -1.39 23.90 -4.17
N LYS A 66 -2.29 23.22 -3.46
CA LYS A 66 -2.69 23.58 -2.09
C LYS A 66 -1.68 23.13 -1.03
N ILE A 67 -0.85 22.14 -1.38
CA ILE A 67 0.24 21.60 -0.58
C ILE A 67 1.45 21.37 -1.51
N ASP A 68 2.66 21.39 -0.95
CA ASP A 68 3.92 21.13 -1.65
C ASP A 68 4.29 19.63 -1.64
N GLY A 69 5.43 19.29 -2.26
CA GLY A 69 5.91 17.91 -2.35
C GLY A 69 6.26 17.27 -0.99
N GLU A 70 6.77 18.06 -0.04
CA GLU A 70 7.14 17.56 1.29
C GLU A 70 5.89 17.24 2.13
N GLU A 71 4.92 18.15 2.16
CA GLU A 71 3.63 17.96 2.82
C GLU A 71 2.86 16.78 2.19
N PHE A 72 2.90 16.66 0.86
CA PHE A 72 2.26 15.56 0.15
C PHE A 72 2.89 14.20 0.50
N THR A 73 4.20 14.04 0.33
CA THR A 73 4.89 12.75 0.54
C THR A 73 4.80 12.29 2.00
N SER A 74 5.00 13.19 2.95
CA SER A 74 4.87 12.91 4.38
C SER A 74 3.45 12.45 4.76
N SER A 75 2.42 13.15 4.26
CA SER A 75 1.01 12.79 4.47
C SER A 75 0.66 11.46 3.80
N PHE A 76 1.14 11.23 2.58
CA PHE A 76 0.94 9.99 1.85
C PHE A 76 1.51 8.80 2.62
N PHE A 77 2.76 8.90 3.09
CA PHE A 77 3.40 7.85 3.87
C PHE A 77 2.67 7.58 5.19
N LYS A 78 2.02 8.57 5.79
CA LYS A 78 1.20 8.37 6.99
C LYS A 78 -0.04 7.52 6.68
N ILE A 79 -0.79 7.85 5.63
CA ILE A 79 -1.97 7.07 5.19
C ILE A 79 -1.53 5.64 4.81
N TRP A 80 -0.49 5.51 3.98
CA TRP A 80 0.00 4.23 3.52
C TRP A 80 0.46 3.33 4.68
N ARG A 81 1.25 3.85 5.63
CA ARG A 81 1.71 3.09 6.81
C ARG A 81 0.56 2.61 7.69
N SER A 82 -0.46 3.45 7.92
CA SER A 82 -1.64 3.07 8.70
C SER A 82 -2.37 1.88 8.08
N ASN A 83 -2.56 1.89 6.75
CA ASN A 83 -3.17 0.77 6.02
C ASN A 83 -2.31 -0.50 6.04
N ARG A 84 -0.99 -0.38 5.84
CA ARG A 84 -0.04 -1.50 5.97
C ARG A 84 -0.12 -2.13 7.36
N ASP A 85 -0.13 -1.31 8.40
CA ASP A 85 -0.11 -1.81 9.77
C ASP A 85 -1.45 -2.47 10.13
N LEU A 86 -2.59 -1.95 9.63
CA LEU A 86 -3.88 -2.63 9.73
C LEU A 86 -3.88 -3.99 9.00
N ALA A 87 -3.32 -4.08 7.79
CA ALA A 87 -3.20 -5.35 7.06
C ALA A 87 -2.34 -6.39 7.84
N ARG A 88 -1.33 -5.94 8.58
CA ARG A 88 -0.54 -6.81 9.48
C ARG A 88 -1.32 -7.31 10.69
N VAL A 89 -2.32 -6.57 11.16
CA VAL A 89 -3.24 -7.03 12.21
C VAL A 89 -4.16 -8.11 11.65
N TYR A 90 -4.75 -7.89 10.46
CA TYR A 90 -5.57 -8.89 9.76
C TYR A 90 -4.82 -10.21 9.53
N ALA A 91 -3.50 -10.15 9.28
CA ALA A 91 -2.66 -11.33 9.10
C ALA A 91 -2.59 -12.26 10.33
N LYS A 92 -3.08 -11.82 11.49
CA LYS A 92 -3.01 -12.56 12.76
C LYS A 92 -4.37 -12.75 13.44
N ASP A 93 -5.36 -11.94 13.10
CA ASP A 93 -6.67 -11.93 13.76
C ASP A 93 -7.77 -12.55 12.88
N ILE A 94 -8.22 -13.73 13.29
CA ILE A 94 -9.28 -14.49 12.61
C ILE A 94 -10.61 -13.76 12.63
N LYS A 95 -10.93 -13.00 13.69
CA LYS A 95 -12.21 -12.28 13.79
C LYS A 95 -12.32 -11.22 12.71
N LEU A 96 -11.24 -10.47 12.48
CA LEU A 96 -11.19 -9.48 11.40
C LEU A 96 -11.37 -10.12 10.01
N ILE A 97 -10.80 -11.31 9.79
CA ILE A 97 -11.02 -12.06 8.55
C ILE A 97 -12.48 -12.52 8.40
N GLN A 98 -13.12 -12.92 9.51
CA GLN A 98 -14.53 -13.31 9.51
C GLN A 98 -15.43 -12.16 9.10
N ASP A 99 -15.15 -10.95 9.57
CA ASP A 99 -15.95 -9.76 9.27
C ASP A 99 -15.64 -9.15 7.88
N PHE A 100 -14.44 -9.42 7.33
CA PHE A 100 -14.01 -8.88 6.03
C PHE A 100 -15.00 -9.18 4.88
N GLN A 101 -15.46 -8.14 4.20
CA GLN A 101 -16.32 -8.26 3.03
C GLN A 101 -15.51 -8.11 1.75
N PHE A 102 -15.41 -9.19 0.97
CA PHE A 102 -14.68 -9.14 -0.28
C PHE A 102 -15.47 -8.36 -1.34
N ASN A 103 -14.82 -7.37 -1.94
CA ASN A 103 -15.32 -6.62 -3.08
C ASN A 103 -14.35 -6.77 -4.26
N PRO A 104 -14.75 -7.40 -5.38
CA PRO A 104 -13.88 -7.57 -6.55
C PRO A 104 -13.35 -6.26 -7.15
N LYS A 105 -14.05 -5.13 -6.95
CA LYS A 105 -13.61 -3.82 -7.45
C LYS A 105 -12.31 -3.34 -6.81
N THR A 106 -11.94 -3.87 -5.64
CA THR A 106 -10.75 -3.41 -4.91
C THR A 106 -9.45 -4.02 -5.42
N ILE A 107 -9.54 -5.07 -6.25
CA ILE A 107 -8.39 -5.85 -6.70
C ILE A 107 -7.37 -4.95 -7.39
N GLY A 108 -6.12 -4.98 -6.91
CA GLY A 108 -5.01 -4.20 -7.46
C GLY A 108 -4.79 -2.84 -6.79
N PHE A 109 -5.72 -2.37 -5.95
CA PHE A 109 -5.61 -1.04 -5.34
C PHE A 109 -4.39 -0.93 -4.41
N SER A 110 -4.06 -1.98 -3.65
CA SER A 110 -2.85 -1.97 -2.81
C SER A 110 -1.57 -1.91 -3.66
N SER A 111 -1.54 -2.57 -4.82
CA SER A 111 -0.41 -2.46 -5.76
C SER A 111 -0.29 -1.06 -6.33
N LEU A 112 -1.41 -0.42 -6.68
CA LEU A 112 -1.44 0.96 -7.18
C LEU A 112 -0.84 1.93 -6.15
N THR A 113 -1.25 1.80 -4.89
CA THR A 113 -0.68 2.63 -3.81
C THR A 113 0.80 2.32 -3.52
N ALA A 114 1.25 1.08 -3.71
CA ALA A 114 2.66 0.72 -3.58
C ALA A 114 3.52 1.31 -4.70
N GLN A 115 3.00 1.41 -5.92
CA GLN A 115 3.69 2.09 -7.02
C GLN A 115 3.79 3.60 -6.76
N LEU A 116 2.73 4.21 -6.26
CA LEU A 116 2.78 5.62 -5.83
C LEU A 116 3.74 5.83 -4.65
N PHE A 117 3.85 4.87 -3.73
CA PHE A 117 4.86 4.91 -2.67
C PHE A 117 6.27 5.04 -3.25
N SER A 118 6.63 4.24 -4.26
CA SER A 118 7.96 4.33 -4.89
C SER A 118 8.20 5.68 -5.57
N VAL A 119 7.16 6.29 -6.13
CA VAL A 119 7.25 7.66 -6.68
C VAL A 119 7.51 8.67 -5.57
N CYS A 120 6.76 8.61 -4.47
CA CYS A 120 6.98 9.47 -3.30
C CYS A 120 8.38 9.29 -2.70
N ASP A 121 8.88 8.05 -2.64
CA ASP A 121 10.21 7.71 -2.11
C ASP A 121 11.36 8.22 -3.00
N SER A 122 11.06 8.52 -4.27
CA SER A 122 12.02 9.10 -5.22
C SER A 122 12.03 10.64 -5.19
N PHE A 123 11.14 11.28 -4.41
CA PHE A 123 11.07 12.74 -4.33
C PHE A 123 12.29 13.33 -3.61
N VAL A 124 12.81 14.41 -4.19
CA VAL A 124 13.88 15.22 -3.60
C VAL A 124 13.38 16.66 -3.53
N LEU A 125 13.40 17.23 -2.32
CA LEU A 125 13.15 18.65 -2.13
C LEU A 125 14.36 19.43 -2.66
N VAL A 126 14.12 20.35 -3.60
CA VAL A 126 15.17 21.17 -4.23
C VAL A 126 15.03 22.62 -3.78
N GLU A 127 15.82 23.05 -2.80
CA GLU A 127 15.85 24.43 -2.31
C GLU A 127 17.09 25.19 -2.79
N ASN A 128 18.15 24.47 -3.16
CA ASN A 128 19.42 25.04 -3.56
C ASN A 128 20.15 24.19 -4.63
N GLU A 129 21.27 24.72 -5.14
CA GLU A 129 22.06 24.05 -6.20
C GLU A 129 22.60 22.67 -5.79
N LYS A 130 22.90 22.44 -4.50
CA LYS A 130 23.38 21.14 -4.03
C LYS A 130 22.27 20.10 -4.05
N ASP A 131 21.04 20.49 -3.72
CA ASP A 131 19.89 19.59 -3.81
C ASP A 131 19.62 19.21 -5.26
N LEU A 132 19.80 20.16 -6.20
CA LEU A 132 19.70 19.91 -7.63
C LEU A 132 20.82 18.97 -8.12
N GLU A 133 22.05 19.15 -7.65
CA GLU A 133 23.14 18.22 -7.95
C GLU A 133 22.82 16.80 -7.44
N TYR A 134 22.35 16.69 -6.19
CA TYR A 134 21.93 15.43 -5.59
C TYR A 134 20.78 14.76 -6.36
N LEU A 135 19.73 15.51 -6.71
CA LEU A 135 18.63 15.05 -7.55
C LEU A 135 19.15 14.38 -8.84
N ASN A 136 20.08 15.04 -9.52
CA ASN A 136 20.67 14.53 -10.77
C ASN A 136 21.54 13.29 -10.54
N GLU A 137 22.28 13.22 -9.43
CA GLU A 137 23.11 12.07 -9.08
C GLU A 137 22.26 10.82 -8.80
N VAL A 138 21.16 10.97 -8.04
CA VAL A 138 20.32 9.85 -7.63
C VAL A 138 19.20 9.51 -8.62
N GLY A 139 19.00 10.35 -9.64
CA GLY A 139 17.88 10.23 -10.58
C GLY A 139 16.53 10.40 -9.90
N GLY A 140 16.45 11.33 -8.94
CA GLY A 140 15.25 11.62 -8.16
C GLY A 140 14.19 12.40 -8.94
N LEU A 141 13.09 12.73 -8.26
CA LEU A 141 11.99 13.53 -8.78
C LEU A 141 11.95 14.86 -8.04
N ASP A 142 11.97 15.96 -8.80
CA ASP A 142 11.57 17.26 -8.27
C ASP A 142 10.05 17.34 -8.13
N GLU A 143 9.54 18.47 -7.64
CA GLU A 143 8.11 18.63 -7.39
C GLU A 143 7.27 18.57 -8.68
N ASP A 144 7.75 19.16 -9.78
CA ASP A 144 7.02 19.14 -11.06
C ASP A 144 6.93 17.72 -11.64
N SER A 145 8.02 16.96 -11.56
CA SER A 145 8.05 15.55 -11.96
C SER A 145 7.15 14.70 -11.06
N LEU A 146 7.17 14.95 -9.74
CA LEU A 146 6.28 14.32 -8.79
C LEU A 146 4.80 14.61 -9.14
N ARG A 147 4.45 15.87 -9.42
CA ARG A 147 3.09 16.27 -9.85
C ARG A 147 2.65 15.53 -11.11
N TYR A 148 3.55 15.40 -12.09
CA TYR A 148 3.29 14.65 -13.32
C TYR A 148 2.90 13.19 -13.03
N PHE A 149 3.69 12.48 -12.21
CA PHE A 149 3.37 11.10 -11.86
C PHE A 149 2.13 10.98 -10.97
N VAL A 150 1.96 11.87 -9.98
CA VAL A 150 0.78 11.87 -9.12
C VAL A 150 -0.50 12.03 -9.93
N LYS A 151 -0.50 12.86 -10.99
CA LYS A 151 -1.65 13.02 -11.88
C LYS A 151 -2.06 11.70 -12.53
N LYS A 152 -1.10 10.90 -12.98
CA LYS A 152 -1.36 9.56 -13.52
C LYS A 152 -2.05 8.67 -12.48
N TYR A 153 -1.50 8.57 -11.27
CA TYR A 153 -2.07 7.73 -10.22
C TYR A 153 -3.44 8.23 -9.72
N TYR A 154 -3.65 9.55 -9.69
CA TYR A 154 -4.95 10.12 -9.36
C TYR A 154 -6.05 9.66 -10.32
N LEU A 155 -5.77 9.68 -11.64
CA LEU A 155 -6.69 9.19 -12.65
C LEU A 155 -6.94 7.68 -12.51
N GLU A 156 -5.88 6.88 -12.32
CA GLU A 156 -6.03 5.43 -12.13
C GLU A 156 -6.82 5.08 -10.85
N MET A 157 -6.61 5.83 -9.75
CA MET A 157 -7.34 5.63 -8.50
C MET A 157 -8.83 6.00 -8.63
N LYS A 158 -9.19 6.95 -9.50
CA LYS A 158 -10.59 7.32 -9.75
C LYS A 158 -11.41 6.23 -10.42
N GLU A 159 -10.77 5.32 -11.17
CA GLU A 159 -11.45 4.16 -11.76
C GLU A 159 -11.94 3.15 -10.70
N TYR A 160 -11.46 3.28 -9.46
CA TYR A 160 -11.90 2.46 -8.32
C TYR A 160 -13.05 3.08 -7.52
N ASP A 161 -13.48 4.31 -7.85
CA ASP A 161 -14.48 5.03 -7.06
C ASP A 161 -15.94 4.59 -7.30
#